data_AF-A0A4Q5HK36-F1
#
_entry.id   AF-A0A4Q5HK36-F1
#
_cell.length_a   1.000
_cell.length_b   1.000
_cell.length_c   1.000
_cell.angle_alpha   90.00
_cell.angle_beta   90.00
_cell.angle_gamma   90.00
#
_symmetry.space_group_name_H-M   'P 1'
#
loop_
_entity.id
_entity.type
_entity.pdbx_description
1 polymer ?
#
loop_
_entity_poly.entity_id
_entity_poly.type
_entity_poly.pdbx_seq_one_letter_code
_entity_poly.pdbx_strand_id
1 'polypeptide(L)'
;MNIIDFNKLNKSDLAKDCICKGGDANNLSSEPISKIFPVGNQSGIRFAGTSEQPSVVVLYSTFSDIDWPDLINDYLLTYYGDNKEPGREIHETPGNKLFRGIFNNLHLNKRYEVPPIFLFSKGVTGFDRIFKGLLVPGSSNHMETEDLIAIWKTKNNQRFQNYKAIFTLLPVQTITRRWIDDIATGNKLSQNSPEEWREWITK
;
A
#
# COMPACT_ATOMS: atom_id res chain seq x y z
N MET A 1 4.06 -12.09 -19.65
CA MET A 1 3.24 -11.52 -18.55
C MET A 1 3.01 -12.61 -17.53
N ASN A 2 3.37 -12.42 -16.27
CA ASN A 2 3.20 -13.45 -15.24
C ASN A 2 1.76 -13.39 -14.70
N ILE A 3 1.05 -14.52 -14.65
CA ILE A 3 -0.35 -14.60 -14.24
C ILE A 3 -0.47 -15.64 -13.12
N ILE A 4 -1.15 -15.27 -12.04
CA ILE A 4 -1.42 -16.11 -10.88
C ILE A 4 -2.92 -16.35 -10.80
N ASP A 5 -3.33 -17.60 -10.98
CA ASP A 5 -4.73 -18.00 -10.85
C ASP A 5 -5.24 -17.79 -9.42
N PHE A 6 -6.53 -17.47 -9.28
CA PHE A 6 -7.15 -17.16 -7.99
C PHE A 6 -6.92 -18.24 -6.92
N ASN A 7 -6.96 -19.52 -7.31
CA ASN A 7 -6.73 -20.66 -6.42
C ASN A 7 -5.25 -20.94 -6.08
N LYS A 8 -4.31 -20.20 -6.68
CA LYS A 8 -2.86 -20.29 -6.42
C LYS A 8 -2.30 -19.10 -5.66
N LEU A 9 -3.10 -18.04 -5.43
CA LEU A 9 -2.65 -16.79 -4.81
C LEU A 9 -1.98 -16.99 -3.43
N ASN A 10 -2.52 -17.89 -2.61
CA ASN A 10 -2.04 -18.15 -1.26
C ASN A 10 -0.73 -18.96 -1.18
N LYS A 11 -0.17 -19.37 -2.33
CA LYS A 11 1.05 -20.20 -2.40
C LYS A 11 2.05 -19.70 -3.45
N SER A 12 1.79 -18.55 -4.06
CA SER A 12 2.60 -18.02 -5.14
C SER A 12 3.45 -16.85 -4.66
N ASP A 13 4.63 -16.73 -5.25
CA ASP A 13 5.43 -15.52 -5.18
C ASP A 13 4.77 -14.41 -6.02
N LEU A 14 5.05 -13.15 -5.69
CA LEU A 14 4.58 -12.00 -6.45
C LEU A 14 5.75 -11.40 -7.24
N ALA A 15 5.82 -11.71 -8.53
CA ALA A 15 6.69 -10.99 -9.44
C ALA A 15 6.10 -9.60 -9.76
N LYS A 16 6.95 -8.60 -9.91
CA LYS A 16 6.53 -7.25 -10.33
C LYS A 16 5.70 -7.32 -11.62
N ASP A 17 4.60 -6.58 -11.63
CA ASP A 17 3.59 -6.51 -12.69
C ASP A 17 2.89 -7.85 -13.02
N CYS A 18 2.92 -8.84 -12.12
CA CYS A 18 2.10 -10.02 -12.27
C CYS A 18 0.59 -9.71 -12.11
N ILE A 19 -0.24 -10.40 -12.89
CA ILE A 19 -1.70 -10.36 -12.73
C ILE A 19 -2.10 -11.39 -11.69
N CYS A 20 -2.70 -10.92 -10.60
CA CYS A 20 -3.41 -11.74 -9.63
C CYS A 20 -4.87 -11.82 -10.08
N LYS A 21 -5.31 -13.00 -10.54
CA LYS A 21 -6.65 -13.20 -11.06
C LYS A 21 -7.70 -13.10 -9.95
N GLY A 22 -8.81 -12.42 -10.24
CA GLY A 22 -10.01 -12.50 -9.43
C GLY A 22 -10.71 -13.85 -9.57
N GLY A 23 -11.52 -14.21 -8.59
CA GLY A 23 -12.41 -15.38 -8.66
C GLY A 23 -13.65 -15.14 -9.53
N ASP A 24 -14.44 -16.19 -9.74
CA ASP A 24 -15.61 -16.17 -10.65
C ASP A 24 -16.86 -15.53 -10.02
N ALA A 25 -16.94 -15.45 -8.69
CA ALA A 25 -18.09 -14.86 -8.03
C ALA A 25 -18.13 -13.34 -8.25
N ASN A 26 -19.30 -12.78 -8.55
CA ASN A 26 -19.46 -11.35 -8.80
C ASN A 26 -19.57 -10.52 -7.51
N ASN A 27 -18.76 -10.83 -6.51
CA ASN A 27 -18.71 -10.10 -5.25
C ASN A 27 -17.27 -10.07 -4.70
N LEU A 28 -17.06 -9.32 -3.62
CA LEU A 28 -15.73 -9.06 -3.05
C LEU A 28 -15.03 -10.31 -2.48
N SER A 29 -15.67 -11.47 -2.41
CA SER A 29 -14.99 -12.73 -2.12
C SER A 29 -13.96 -13.10 -3.19
N SER A 30 -14.17 -12.63 -4.42
CA SER A 30 -13.32 -12.86 -5.59
C SER A 30 -12.14 -11.90 -5.70
N GLU A 31 -11.99 -10.96 -4.77
CA GLU A 31 -10.87 -10.04 -4.75
C GLU A 31 -9.58 -10.75 -4.30
N PRO A 32 -8.47 -10.63 -5.05
CA PRO A 32 -7.28 -11.45 -4.84
C PRO A 32 -6.37 -10.99 -3.70
N ILE A 33 -6.31 -9.70 -3.34
CA ILE A 33 -5.38 -9.18 -2.31
C ILE A 33 -5.64 -9.87 -0.97
N SER A 34 -6.90 -10.03 -0.58
CA SER A 34 -7.29 -10.74 0.66
C SER A 34 -6.96 -12.24 0.67
N LYS A 35 -6.56 -12.81 -0.48
CA LYS A 35 -6.09 -14.21 -0.60
C LYS A 35 -4.56 -14.32 -0.51
N ILE A 36 -3.87 -13.20 -0.65
CA ILE A 36 -2.40 -13.11 -0.60
C ILE A 36 -1.95 -12.62 0.78
N PHE A 37 -2.63 -11.61 1.32
CA PHE A 37 -2.30 -10.95 2.58
C PHE A 37 -3.45 -11.06 3.59
N PRO A 38 -3.15 -11.07 4.90
CA PRO A 38 -4.16 -11.13 5.96
C PRO A 38 -4.85 -9.77 6.20
N VAL A 39 -5.34 -9.14 5.12
CA VAL A 39 -6.00 -7.83 5.14
C VAL A 39 -7.45 -7.95 4.65
N GLY A 40 -8.25 -6.92 4.89
CA GLY A 40 -9.62 -6.86 4.37
C GLY A 40 -9.70 -6.92 2.84
N ASN A 41 -10.88 -7.19 2.31
CA ASN A 41 -11.13 -7.26 0.85
C ASN A 41 -11.69 -5.95 0.25
N GLN A 42 -11.75 -4.88 1.06
CA GLN A 42 -12.32 -3.58 0.71
C GLN A 42 -11.35 -2.44 1.04
N SER A 43 -11.66 -1.23 0.56
CA SER A 43 -10.84 -0.02 0.68
C SER A 43 -9.59 -0.02 -0.21
N GLY A 44 -9.07 1.19 -0.48
CA GLY A 44 -7.78 1.43 -1.11
C GLY A 44 -6.61 1.29 -0.14
N ILE A 45 -6.79 1.69 1.12
CA ILE A 45 -5.77 1.52 2.17
C ILE A 45 -6.20 0.37 3.06
N ARG A 46 -5.39 -0.70 3.08
CA ARG A 46 -5.66 -1.93 3.83
C ARG A 46 -4.47 -2.28 4.70
N PHE A 47 -4.71 -2.84 5.86
CA PHE A 47 -3.64 -3.26 6.76
C PHE A 47 -4.10 -4.40 7.68
N ALA A 48 -3.14 -5.14 8.22
CA ALA A 48 -3.36 -6.06 9.32
C ALA A 48 -2.80 -5.44 10.62
N GLY A 49 -3.43 -5.72 11.76
CA GLY A 49 -3.16 -5.01 13.01
C GLY A 49 -4.02 -3.76 13.16
N THR A 50 -3.49 -2.72 13.80
CA THR A 50 -4.19 -1.42 13.97
C THR A 50 -3.56 -0.34 13.10
N SER A 51 -4.22 0.83 12.99
CA SER A 51 -3.65 1.99 12.29
C SER A 51 -2.37 2.50 12.95
N GLU A 52 -2.20 2.27 14.24
CA GLU A 52 -1.05 2.71 15.03
C GLU A 52 0.10 1.69 15.00
N GLN A 53 -0.23 0.39 14.88
CA GLN A 53 0.73 -0.72 14.86
C GLN A 53 0.37 -1.73 13.75
N PRO A 54 0.51 -1.33 12.47
CA PRO A 54 0.28 -2.22 11.34
C PRO A 54 1.40 -3.27 11.23
N SER A 55 1.07 -4.53 10.96
CA SER A 55 2.07 -5.56 10.63
C SER A 55 2.39 -5.61 9.14
N VAL A 56 1.40 -5.32 8.29
CA VAL A 56 1.53 -5.20 6.84
C VAL A 56 0.52 -4.19 6.32
N VAL A 57 0.90 -3.45 5.27
CA VAL A 57 0.03 -2.51 4.58
C VAL A 57 -0.07 -2.89 3.11
N VAL A 58 -1.28 -2.82 2.56
CA VAL A 58 -1.52 -2.96 1.12
C VAL A 58 -2.27 -1.74 0.63
N LEU A 59 -1.68 -1.03 -0.32
CA LEU A 59 -2.29 0.07 -1.06
C LEU A 59 -2.87 -0.48 -2.36
N TYR A 60 -4.09 -0.07 -2.67
CA TYR A 60 -4.80 -0.39 -3.89
C TYR A 60 -5.29 0.89 -4.55
N SER A 61 -4.87 1.11 -5.79
CA SER A 61 -5.36 2.23 -6.60
C SER A 61 -5.96 1.74 -7.92
N THR A 62 -7.00 2.42 -8.37
CA THR A 62 -7.49 2.27 -9.75
C THR A 62 -6.74 3.16 -10.73
N PHE A 63 -5.96 4.14 -10.25
CA PHE A 63 -5.31 5.18 -11.04
C PHE A 63 -6.28 5.96 -11.96
N SER A 64 -7.56 6.02 -11.56
CA SER A 64 -8.64 6.59 -12.38
C SER A 64 -9.48 7.63 -11.65
N ASP A 65 -9.17 7.89 -10.38
CA ASP A 65 -9.85 8.91 -9.58
C ASP A 65 -9.31 10.28 -9.98
N ILE A 66 -10.12 11.07 -10.68
CA ILE A 66 -9.73 12.39 -11.19
C ILE A 66 -9.55 13.38 -10.04
N ASP A 67 -10.32 13.21 -8.96
CA ASP A 67 -10.27 14.09 -7.81
C ASP A 67 -9.05 13.82 -6.93
N TRP A 68 -8.58 12.58 -6.92
CA TRP A 68 -7.46 12.11 -6.13
C TRP A 68 -6.52 11.30 -7.04
N PRO A 69 -5.74 11.99 -7.89
CA PRO A 69 -5.01 11.38 -8.99
C PRO A 69 -3.74 10.69 -8.48
N ASP A 70 -3.90 9.54 -7.83
CA ASP A 70 -2.78 8.64 -7.54
C ASP A 70 -1.98 8.43 -8.83
N LEU A 71 -0.65 8.43 -8.75
CA LEU A 71 0.20 8.24 -9.92
C LEU A 71 1.56 7.66 -9.53
N ILE A 72 2.10 6.85 -10.43
CA ILE A 72 3.49 6.40 -10.37
C ILE A 72 4.27 7.18 -11.43
N ASN A 73 5.34 7.85 -11.02
CA ASN A 73 6.31 8.48 -11.90
C ASN A 73 7.70 7.91 -11.57
N ASP A 74 8.29 7.19 -12.52
CA ASP A 74 9.48 6.36 -12.33
C ASP A 74 9.35 5.38 -11.14
N TYR A 75 10.03 5.68 -10.04
CA TYR A 75 10.01 4.90 -8.80
C TYR A 75 9.23 5.58 -7.67
N LEU A 76 8.60 6.73 -7.93
CA LEU A 76 7.83 7.46 -6.93
C LEU A 76 6.33 7.24 -7.14
N LEU A 77 5.65 6.87 -6.07
CA LEU A 77 4.20 6.86 -5.98
C LEU A 77 3.74 8.11 -5.24
N THR A 78 2.89 8.91 -5.88
CA THR A 78 1.97 9.81 -5.17
C THR A 78 0.68 9.06 -4.89
N TYR A 79 0.27 9.01 -3.63
CA TYR A 79 -0.95 8.34 -3.19
C TYR A 79 -1.76 9.24 -2.25
N TYR A 80 -3.07 9.32 -2.48
CA TYR A 80 -3.97 10.16 -1.70
C TYR A 80 -4.67 9.37 -0.59
N GLY A 81 -4.84 10.05 0.54
CA GLY A 81 -5.47 9.51 1.74
C GLY A 81 -6.95 9.11 1.55
N ASP A 82 -7.52 8.49 2.59
CA ASP A 82 -8.89 7.98 2.56
C ASP A 82 -9.98 8.98 3.02
N ASN A 83 -9.61 10.22 3.40
CA ASN A 83 -10.58 11.28 3.69
C ASN A 83 -11.00 12.01 2.40
N LYS A 84 -11.77 11.33 1.53
CA LYS A 84 -12.14 11.82 0.20
C LYS A 84 -13.44 12.64 0.13
N GLU A 85 -14.16 12.73 1.24
CA GLU A 85 -15.43 13.45 1.37
C GLU A 85 -15.40 14.44 2.54
N PRO A 86 -16.16 15.55 2.49
CA PRO A 86 -16.28 16.47 3.61
C PRO A 86 -17.03 15.84 4.80
N GLY A 87 -16.95 16.50 5.96
CA GLY A 87 -17.69 16.13 7.16
C GLY A 87 -16.90 15.31 8.19
N ARG A 88 -15.60 15.14 7.97
CA ARG A 88 -14.68 14.49 8.91
C ARG A 88 -13.36 15.24 9.01
N GLU A 89 -12.77 15.20 10.20
CA GLU A 89 -11.39 15.63 10.40
C GLU A 89 -10.43 14.67 9.71
N ILE A 90 -9.27 15.18 9.27
CA ILE A 90 -8.32 14.42 8.43
C ILE A 90 -7.91 13.08 9.03
N HIS A 91 -7.80 12.99 10.37
CA HIS A 91 -7.41 11.77 11.09
C HIS A 91 -8.60 10.97 11.63
N GLU A 92 -9.84 11.26 11.26
CA GLU A 92 -10.95 10.40 11.66
C GLU A 92 -10.98 9.10 10.85
N THR A 93 -10.35 9.08 9.67
CA THR A 93 -10.24 7.90 8.82
C THR A 93 -9.01 7.03 9.15
N PRO A 94 -9.14 5.69 9.17
CA PRO A 94 -8.03 4.80 9.55
C PRO A 94 -6.79 4.91 8.65
N GLY A 95 -6.95 5.13 7.34
CA GLY A 95 -5.84 5.22 6.40
C GLY A 95 -4.99 6.47 6.60
N ASN A 96 -5.61 7.62 6.84
CA ASN A 96 -4.88 8.86 7.16
C ASN A 96 -4.19 8.77 8.53
N LYS A 97 -4.81 8.14 9.53
CA LYS A 97 -4.15 7.82 10.81
C LYS A 97 -2.92 6.95 10.60
N LEU A 98 -3.05 5.90 9.80
CA LEU A 98 -1.96 5.00 9.42
C LEU A 98 -0.81 5.76 8.75
N PHE A 99 -1.10 6.59 7.74
CA PHE A 99 -0.08 7.38 7.06
C PHE A 99 0.66 8.32 8.02
N ARG A 100 -0.07 9.05 8.87
CA ARG A 100 0.56 9.87 9.90
C ARG A 100 1.53 9.06 10.77
N GLY A 101 1.14 7.88 11.22
CA GLY A 101 2.01 7.00 12.02
C GLY A 101 3.25 6.53 11.26
N ILE A 102 3.08 6.10 10.02
CA ILE A 102 4.18 5.60 9.16
C ILE A 102 5.22 6.70 8.90
N PHE A 103 4.78 7.90 8.50
CA PHE A 103 5.71 9.01 8.21
C PHE A 103 6.32 9.59 9.48
N ASN A 104 5.59 9.62 10.61
CA ASN A 104 6.20 9.95 11.90
C ASN A 104 7.34 8.98 12.26
N ASN A 105 7.15 7.67 12.06
CA ASN A 105 8.19 6.69 12.34
C ASN A 105 9.38 6.83 11.39
N LEU A 106 9.14 7.17 10.11
CA LEU A 106 10.21 7.51 9.17
C LEU A 106 11.07 8.67 9.71
N HIS A 107 10.45 9.80 10.05
CA HIS A 107 11.15 11.03 10.43
C HIS A 107 11.74 11.00 11.84
N LEU A 108 11.22 10.14 12.72
CA LEU A 108 11.83 9.83 14.02
C LEU A 108 12.94 8.77 13.94
N ASN A 109 13.36 8.37 12.74
CA ASN A 109 14.35 7.30 12.50
C ASN A 109 13.99 5.96 13.15
N LYS A 110 12.69 5.68 13.28
CA LYS A 110 12.14 4.41 13.78
C LYS A 110 11.72 3.52 12.62
N ARG A 111 12.60 3.32 11.64
CA ARG A 111 12.30 2.53 10.42
C ARG A 111 11.88 1.09 10.72
N TYR A 112 12.40 0.51 11.82
CA TYR A 112 11.96 -0.79 12.31
C TYR A 112 10.47 -0.84 12.66
N GLU A 113 9.83 0.28 12.99
CA GLU A 113 8.39 0.36 13.29
C GLU A 113 7.54 0.52 12.01
N VAL A 114 8.16 0.79 10.86
CA VAL A 114 7.45 0.88 9.58
C VAL A 114 7.11 -0.53 9.08
N PRO A 115 5.85 -0.79 8.65
CA PRO A 115 5.47 -2.07 8.05
C PRO A 115 5.95 -2.15 6.58
N PRO A 116 6.13 -3.35 6.02
CA PRO A 116 6.19 -3.52 4.58
C PRO A 116 4.89 -3.02 3.94
N ILE A 117 5.01 -2.23 2.86
CA ILE A 117 3.88 -1.63 2.15
C ILE A 117 3.85 -2.17 0.71
N PHE A 118 2.76 -2.83 0.32
CA PHE A 118 2.63 -3.40 -1.02
C PHE A 118 1.66 -2.60 -1.87
N LEU A 119 1.98 -2.40 -3.14
CA LEU A 119 1.10 -1.69 -4.08
C LEU A 119 0.43 -2.66 -5.05
N PHE A 120 -0.88 -2.52 -5.21
CA PHE A 120 -1.65 -3.14 -6.27
C PHE A 120 -2.39 -2.10 -7.09
N SER A 121 -2.51 -2.34 -8.38
CA SER A 121 -3.43 -1.60 -9.25
C SER A 121 -4.65 -2.43 -9.62
N LYS A 122 -5.71 -1.76 -10.08
CA LYS A 122 -6.79 -2.42 -10.81
C LYS A 122 -6.21 -3.16 -12.04
N GLY A 123 -6.65 -4.40 -12.25
CA GLY A 123 -6.37 -5.18 -13.46
C GLY A 123 -7.38 -4.88 -14.58
N VAL A 124 -7.27 -5.64 -15.67
CA VAL A 124 -8.11 -5.41 -16.87
C VAL A 124 -9.53 -5.96 -16.69
N THR A 125 -9.68 -7.13 -16.09
CA THR A 125 -10.95 -7.87 -16.05
C THR A 125 -11.44 -8.06 -14.62
N GLY A 126 -12.73 -7.78 -14.37
CA GLY A 126 -13.40 -8.09 -13.10
C GLY A 126 -12.62 -7.63 -11.85
N PHE A 127 -12.32 -8.58 -10.97
CA PHE A 127 -11.57 -8.34 -9.73
C PHE A 127 -10.05 -8.52 -9.86
N ASP A 128 -9.51 -8.70 -11.07
CA ASP A 128 -8.07 -8.82 -11.28
C ASP A 128 -7.32 -7.63 -10.66
N ARG A 129 -6.14 -7.91 -10.12
CA ARG A 129 -5.21 -6.91 -9.58
C ARG A 129 -3.83 -7.11 -10.20
N ILE A 130 -3.08 -6.04 -10.34
CA ILE A 130 -1.69 -6.11 -10.81
C ILE A 130 -0.80 -5.73 -9.64
N PHE A 131 0.13 -6.61 -9.26
CA PHE A 131 1.10 -6.29 -8.23
C PHE A 131 2.14 -5.30 -8.78
N LYS A 132 2.30 -4.15 -8.14
CA LYS A 132 3.20 -3.08 -8.62
C LYS A 132 4.55 -3.04 -7.92
N GLY A 133 4.63 -3.52 -6.69
CA GLY A 133 5.90 -3.63 -5.99
C GLY A 133 5.80 -3.40 -4.48
N LEU A 134 6.98 -3.41 -3.87
CA LEU A 134 7.19 -3.06 -2.47
C LEU A 134 7.53 -1.57 -2.36
N LEU A 135 6.90 -0.90 -1.41
CA LEU A 135 7.03 0.53 -1.14
C LEU A 135 7.70 0.78 0.21
N VAL A 136 8.36 1.93 0.30
CA VAL A 136 8.79 2.56 1.55
C VAL A 136 8.25 4.00 1.59
N PRO A 137 7.93 4.56 2.77
CA PRO A 137 7.49 5.95 2.87
C PRO A 137 8.62 6.93 2.52
N GLY A 138 8.24 8.08 1.99
CA GLY A 138 9.16 9.14 1.61
C GLY A 138 9.99 8.82 0.37
N SER A 139 11.01 9.66 0.15
CA SER A 139 12.04 9.44 -0.87
C SER A 139 13.32 10.19 -0.50
N SER A 140 14.44 9.87 -1.14
CA SER A 140 15.69 10.63 -0.96
C SER A 140 15.64 12.05 -1.51
N ASN A 141 14.64 12.39 -2.31
CA ASN A 141 14.55 13.65 -3.05
C ASN A 141 13.44 14.58 -2.50
N HIS A 142 12.83 14.23 -1.37
CA HIS A 142 11.79 15.02 -0.72
C HIS A 142 12.18 15.28 0.73
N MET A 143 11.89 16.48 1.22
CA MET A 143 12.00 16.81 2.63
C MET A 143 10.83 16.21 3.43
N GLU A 144 10.98 16.13 4.75
CA GLU A 144 9.89 15.76 5.68
C GLU A 144 8.61 16.59 5.47
N THR A 145 8.76 17.84 5.06
CA THR A 145 7.64 18.75 4.80
C THR A 145 6.93 18.49 3.47
N GLU A 146 7.47 17.60 2.62
CA GLU A 146 7.03 17.40 1.25
C GLU A 146 6.49 15.99 0.99
N ASP A 147 6.77 15.03 1.88
CA ASP A 147 6.45 13.63 1.66
C ASP A 147 5.12 13.17 2.26
N LEU A 148 4.56 13.91 3.23
CA LEU A 148 3.19 13.76 3.71
C LEU A 148 2.52 15.11 3.93
N ILE A 149 1.75 15.57 2.95
CA ILE A 149 1.15 16.91 2.92
C ILE A 149 -0.36 16.83 3.15
N ALA A 150 -0.88 17.60 4.12
CA ALA A 150 -2.32 17.82 4.27
C ALA A 150 -2.79 18.86 3.26
N ILE A 151 -3.52 18.42 2.23
CA ILE A 151 -4.05 19.29 1.18
C ILE A 151 -5.52 19.59 1.43
N TRP A 152 -5.94 20.81 1.10
CA TRP A 152 -7.33 21.21 1.15
C TRP A 152 -8.03 20.91 -0.18
N LYS A 153 -9.24 20.37 -0.11
CA LYS A 153 -10.16 20.26 -1.24
C LYS A 153 -11.52 20.86 -0.86
N THR A 154 -12.27 21.26 -1.88
CA THR A 154 -13.65 21.76 -1.74
C THR A 154 -14.58 20.83 -2.49
N LYS A 155 -15.65 20.37 -1.84
CA LYS A 155 -16.74 19.61 -2.45
C LYS A 155 -18.05 20.03 -1.79
N ASN A 156 -19.10 20.25 -2.58
CA ASN A 156 -20.41 20.68 -2.06
C ASN A 156 -20.32 21.91 -1.13
N ASN A 157 -19.50 22.92 -1.50
CA ASN A 157 -19.22 24.13 -0.71
C ASN A 157 -18.63 23.90 0.68
N GLN A 158 -18.12 22.70 0.97
CA GLN A 158 -17.42 22.38 2.21
C GLN A 158 -15.95 22.13 1.92
N ARG A 159 -15.10 22.73 2.74
CA ARG A 159 -13.65 22.48 2.74
C ARG A 159 -13.33 21.34 3.69
N PHE A 160 -12.44 20.46 3.26
CA PHE A 160 -11.92 19.37 4.07
C PHE A 160 -10.48 19.08 3.67
N GLN A 161 -9.74 18.41 4.55
CA GLN A 161 -8.35 18.05 4.31
C GLN A 161 -8.21 16.56 4.05
N ASN A 162 -7.27 16.22 3.18
CA ASN A 162 -6.83 14.85 2.96
C ASN A 162 -5.30 14.82 2.81
N TYR A 163 -4.70 13.64 2.94
CA TYR A 163 -3.27 13.51 2.71
C TYR A 163 -2.94 13.32 1.22
N LYS A 164 -1.81 13.91 0.82
CA LYS A 164 -1.00 13.52 -0.33
C LYS A 164 0.30 12.93 0.24
N ALA A 165 0.53 11.64 0.01
CA ALA A 165 1.68 10.90 0.52
C ALA A 165 2.60 10.48 -0.64
N ILE A 166 3.91 10.57 -0.43
CA ILE A 166 4.95 10.14 -1.36
C ILE A 166 5.58 8.86 -0.84
N PHE A 167 5.60 7.84 -1.69
CA PHE A 167 6.27 6.57 -1.42
C PHE A 167 7.30 6.28 -2.51
N THR A 168 8.34 5.53 -2.16
CA THR A 168 9.34 5.03 -3.11
C THR A 168 9.12 3.54 -3.36
N LEU A 169 8.99 3.14 -4.63
CA LEU A 169 9.07 1.74 -5.04
C LEU A 169 10.51 1.26 -4.93
N LEU A 170 10.74 0.25 -4.09
CA LEU A 170 12.02 -0.44 -4.05
C LEU A 170 12.22 -1.26 -5.34
N PRO A 171 13.45 -1.41 -5.85
CA PRO A 171 13.74 -2.11 -7.10
C PRO A 171 13.65 -3.65 -7.00
N VAL A 172 12.79 -4.16 -6.11
CA VAL A 172 12.56 -5.59 -5.86
C VAL A 172 11.73 -6.20 -6.98
N GLN A 173 12.26 -7.25 -7.61
CA GLN A 173 11.58 -7.94 -8.71
C GLN A 173 10.55 -8.97 -8.25
N THR A 174 10.82 -9.67 -7.15
CA THR A 174 9.96 -10.75 -6.65
C THR A 174 9.83 -10.69 -5.13
N ILE A 175 8.60 -10.77 -4.65
CA ILE A 175 8.25 -10.94 -3.25
C ILE A 175 7.93 -12.42 -3.04
N THR A 176 8.74 -13.11 -2.25
CA THR A 176 8.54 -14.55 -2.02
C THR A 176 7.32 -14.78 -1.13
N ARG A 177 6.59 -15.86 -1.38
CA ARG A 177 5.49 -16.34 -0.52
C ARG A 177 5.98 -16.52 0.92
N ARG A 178 7.17 -17.11 1.08
CA ARG A 178 7.80 -17.32 2.39
C ARG A 178 7.95 -16.02 3.17
N TRP A 179 8.38 -14.93 2.53
CA TRP A 179 8.49 -13.65 3.25
C TRP A 179 7.12 -13.08 3.64
N ILE A 180 6.10 -13.25 2.81
CA ILE A 180 4.74 -12.82 3.18
C ILE A 180 4.24 -13.65 4.39
N ASP A 181 4.55 -14.94 4.46
CA ASP A 181 4.27 -15.79 5.64
C ASP A 181 5.07 -15.35 6.87
N ASP A 182 6.34 -15.00 6.70
CA ASP A 182 7.18 -14.47 7.77
C ASP A 182 6.62 -13.15 8.33
N ILE A 183 6.18 -12.23 7.45
CA ILE A 183 5.51 -10.98 7.85
C ILE A 183 4.24 -11.27 8.65
N ALA A 184 3.41 -12.23 8.20
CA ALA A 184 2.18 -12.61 8.89
C ALA A 184 2.41 -13.15 10.31
N THR A 185 3.61 -13.68 10.57
CA THR A 185 4.05 -14.14 11.90
C THR A 185 4.88 -13.10 12.67
N GLY A 186 5.00 -11.87 12.15
CA GLY A 186 5.70 -10.76 12.79
C GLY A 186 7.19 -10.63 12.44
N ASN A 187 7.72 -11.47 11.53
CA ASN A 187 9.12 -11.47 11.15
C ASN A 187 9.39 -10.82 9.78
N LYS A 188 9.29 -9.49 9.72
CA LYS A 188 9.54 -8.72 8.48
C LYS A 188 11.02 -8.62 8.06
N LEU A 189 11.96 -8.98 8.93
CA LEU A 189 13.41 -9.01 8.67
C LEU A 189 13.97 -10.43 8.56
N SER A 190 13.14 -11.41 8.19
CA SER A 190 13.59 -12.78 7.99
C SER A 190 14.63 -12.89 6.87
N GLN A 191 15.30 -14.04 6.78
CA GLN A 191 16.19 -14.37 5.65
C GLN A 191 15.50 -14.32 4.27
N ASN A 192 14.16 -14.43 4.22
CA ASN A 192 13.39 -14.39 2.98
C ASN A 192 13.05 -12.96 2.53
N SER A 193 13.31 -11.95 3.37
CA SER A 193 13.09 -10.55 3.01
C SER A 193 13.91 -10.14 1.78
N PRO A 194 13.45 -9.20 0.96
CA PRO A 194 14.28 -8.59 -0.07
C PRO A 194 15.48 -7.86 0.55
N GLU A 195 16.61 -7.85 -0.14
CA GLU A 195 17.82 -7.17 0.33
C GLU A 195 17.58 -5.66 0.45
N GLU A 196 16.90 -5.07 -0.53
CA GLU A 196 16.59 -3.64 -0.60
C GLU A 196 15.70 -3.19 0.57
N TRP A 197 14.83 -4.08 1.07
CA TRP A 197 14.03 -3.83 2.26
C TRP A 197 14.90 -3.81 3.53
N ARG A 198 15.80 -4.78 3.67
CA ARG A 198 16.74 -4.82 4.81
C ARG A 198 17.64 -3.60 4.82
N GLU A 199 18.23 -3.27 3.68
CA GLU A 199 19.08 -2.08 3.53
C GLU A 199 18.33 -0.81 3.91
N TRP A 200 17.08 -0.65 3.47
CA TRP A 200 16.27 0.51 3.80
C TRP A 200 15.99 0.64 5.31
N ILE A 201 15.70 -0.48 6.00
CA ILE A 201 15.47 -0.48 7.45
C ILE A 201 16.74 -0.11 8.23
N THR A 202 17.92 -0.56 7.77
CA THR A 202 19.19 -0.39 8.49
C THR A 202 19.89 0.95 8.23
N LYS A 203 19.39 1.77 7.31
CA LYS A 203 19.86 3.14 7.05
C LYS A 203 19.37 4.10 8.11
#